data_AF-A0A9D6VW14-F1
#
_entry.id   AF-A0A9D6VW14-F1
#
_cell.length_a   1.000
_cell.length_b   1.000
_cell.length_c   1.000
_cell.angle_alpha   90.00
_cell.angle_beta   90.00
_cell.angle_gamma   90.00
#
_symmetry.space_group_name_H-M   'P 1'
#
loop_
_entity.id
_entity.type
_entity.pdbx_description
1 polymer ?
#
loop_
_entity_poly.entity_id
_entity_poly.type
_entity_poly.pdbx_seq_one_letter_code
_entity_poly.pdbx_strand_id
1 'polypeptide(L)' 'EKLKELTRGKGIDADSLRVFIDGLDIPADAKQRLRTLTPAGYIGNAVEQARKI' A
#
# COMPACT_ATOMS: atom_id res chain seq x y z
N GLU A 1 2.08 9.76 10.42
CA GLU A 1 3.51 9.67 10.79
C GLU A 1 4.09 8.26 10.66
N LYS A 2 3.36 7.22 11.10
CA LYS A 2 3.73 5.78 11.01
C LYS A 2 4.35 5.28 9.68
N LEU A 3 3.87 5.75 8.52
CA LEU A 3 4.38 5.30 7.21
C LEU A 3 5.79 5.86 6.89
N LYS A 4 6.09 7.08 7.37
CA LYS A 4 7.42 7.69 7.17
C LYS A 4 8.48 6.98 8.00
N GLU A 5 8.12 6.45 9.16
CA GLU A 5 9.03 5.69 10.01
C GLU A 5 9.44 4.36 9.36
N LEU A 6 8.51 3.70 8.65
CA LEU A 6 8.76 2.43 7.97
C LEU A 6 9.66 2.56 6.73
N THR A 7 9.56 3.69 6.01
CA THR A 7 10.19 3.86 4.68
C THR A 7 11.41 4.77 4.69
N ARG A 8 11.78 5.36 5.84
CA ARG A 8 12.92 6.28 5.92
C ARG A 8 14.24 5.50 5.94
N GLY A 9 15.00 5.63 4.85
CA GLY A 9 16.38 5.13 4.74
C GLY A 9 16.51 3.62 4.59
N LYS A 10 15.41 2.89 4.35
CA LYS A 10 15.41 1.43 4.17
C LYS A 10 14.51 1.04 2.98
N GLY A 11 14.94 0.03 2.23
CA GLY A 11 14.06 -0.63 1.26
C GLY A 11 12.94 -1.36 1.99
N ILE A 12 11.71 -1.21 1.50
CA ILE A 12 10.55 -1.95 1.98
C ILE A 12 10.27 -3.09 1.02
N ASP A 13 9.95 -4.25 1.59
CA ASP A 13 9.56 -5.46 0.88
C ASP A 13 8.09 -5.80 1.22
N ALA A 14 7.54 -6.80 0.53
CA ALA A 14 6.13 -7.17 0.68
C ALA A 14 5.81 -7.71 2.09
N ASP A 15 6.77 -8.34 2.76
CA ASP A 15 6.60 -8.92 4.10
C ASP A 15 6.62 -7.82 5.17
N SER A 16 7.60 -6.91 5.10
CA SER A 16 7.67 -5.76 6.00
C SER A 16 6.45 -4.83 5.88
N LEU A 17 5.88 -4.69 4.67
CA LEU A 17 4.61 -3.97 4.49
C LEU A 17 3.42 -4.68 5.13
N ARG A 18 3.34 -6.02 5.05
CA ARG A 18 2.26 -6.80 5.70
C ARG A 18 2.31 -6.68 7.21
N VAL A 19 3.49 -6.84 7.81
CA VAL A 19 3.67 -6.68 9.27
C VAL A 19 3.25 -5.28 9.71
N PHE A 20 3.57 -4.25 8.92
CA PHE A 20 3.13 -2.89 9.21
C PHE A 20 1.61 -2.73 9.17
N ILE A 21 0.94 -3.24 8.13
CA ILE A 21 -0.53 -3.18 7.99
C ILE A 21 -1.22 -3.87 9.17
N ASP A 22 -0.65 -4.97 9.65
CA ASP A 22 -1.20 -5.75 10.75
C ASP A 22 -1.15 -4.99 12.08
N GLY A 23 -0.09 -4.20 12.28
CA GLY A 23 0.09 -3.31 13.43
C GLY A 23 -0.70 -2.01 13.40
N LEU A 24 -1.48 -1.74 12.34
CA LEU A 24 -2.35 -0.56 12.28
C LEU A 24 -3.60 -0.77 13.15
N ASP A 25 -3.99 0.25 13.91
CA ASP A 25 -5.26 0.24 14.63
C ASP A 25 -6.36 0.80 13.73
N ILE A 26 -6.79 -0.02 12.77
CA ILE A 26 -7.82 0.29 11.77
C ILE A 26 -8.78 -0.89 11.62
N PRO A 27 -10.00 -0.67 11.09
CA PRO A 27 -10.95 -1.74 10.83
C PRO A 27 -10.38 -2.89 9.99
N ALA A 28 -10.86 -4.11 10.25
CA ALA A 28 -10.38 -5.32 9.58
C ALA A 28 -10.61 -5.29 8.06
N ASP A 29 -11.70 -4.67 7.60
CA ASP A 29 -11.99 -4.51 6.17
C ASP A 29 -10.95 -3.59 5.51
N ALA A 30 -10.52 -2.53 6.20
CA ALA A 30 -9.49 -1.62 5.73
C ALA A 30 -8.12 -2.33 5.66
N LYS A 31 -7.77 -3.14 6.68
CA LYS A 31 -6.55 -3.98 6.64
C LYS A 31 -6.57 -4.94 5.47
N GLN A 32 -7.71 -5.59 5.21
CA GLN A 32 -7.84 -6.53 4.11
C GLN A 32 -7.65 -5.86 2.76
N ARG A 33 -8.26 -4.67 2.54
CA ARG A 33 -8.03 -3.88 1.33
C ARG A 33 -6.55 -3.55 1.16
N LEU A 34 -5.88 -3.06 2.21
CA LEU A 34 -4.46 -2.71 2.15
C LEU A 34 -3.56 -3.93 1.85
N ARG A 35 -3.87 -5.12 2.40
CA ARG A 35 -3.12 -6.36 2.12
C ARG A 35 -3.26 -6.87 0.68
N THR A 36 -4.33 -6.48 -0.01
CA THR A 36 -4.54 -6.86 -1.43
C THR A 36 -3.87 -5.92 -2.42
N LEU A 37 -3.37 -4.75 -1.96
CA LEU A 37 -2.67 -3.82 -2.83
C LEU A 37 -1.31 -4.40 -3.24
N THR A 38 -0.95 -4.17 -4.50
CA THR A 38 0.36 -4.52 -5.06
C THR A 38 0.93 -3.31 -5.78
N PRO A 39 2.28 -3.16 -5.85
CA PRO A 39 2.89 -2.04 -6.56
C PRO A 39 2.42 -1.91 -8.01
N ALA A 40 2.27 -3.04 -8.72
CA ALA A 40 1.83 -3.08 -10.11
C ALA A 40 0.36 -2.68 -10.29
N GLY A 41 -0.51 -2.98 -9.31
CA GLY A 41 -1.93 -2.63 -9.36
C GLY A 41 -2.23 -1.24 -8.78
N TYR A 42 -1.29 -0.62 -8.07
CA TYR A 42 -1.47 0.66 -7.41
C TYR A 42 -1.20 1.84 -8.35
N ILE A 43 -1.90 1.86 -9.48
CA ILE A 43 -1.72 2.84 -10.58
C ILE A 43 -2.82 3.90 -10.67
N GLY A 44 -3.78 3.89 -9.75
CA GLY A 44 -4.88 4.85 -9.71
C GLY A 44 -5.70 4.86 -11.01
N ASN A 45 -6.01 6.06 -11.52
CA ASN A 45 -6.78 6.26 -12.75
C ASN A 45 -5.91 6.25 -14.03
N ALA A 46 -4.66 5.78 -13.96
CA ALA A 46 -3.74 5.78 -15.11
C ALA A 46 -4.34 5.06 -16.34
N VAL A 47 -5.07 3.95 -16.13
CA VAL A 47 -5.75 3.22 -17.21
C VAL A 47 -6.84 4.07 -17.87
N GLU A 48 -7.61 4.82 -17.09
CA GLU A 48 -8.65 5.70 -17.62
C GLU A 48 -8.05 6.88 -18.38
N GLN A 49 -6.94 7.44 -17.89
CA GLN A 49 -6.24 8.51 -18.59
C GLN A 49 -5.64 8.03 -19.92
N ALA A 50 -5.01 6.85 -19.93
CA ALA A 50 -4.43 6.28 -21.14
C ALA A 50 -5.48 6.01 -22.25
N ARG A 51 -6.72 5.68 -21.89
CA ARG A 51 -7.83 5.47 -22.84
C ARG A 51 -8.47 6.76 -23.37
N LYS A 52 -8.21 7.90 -22.73
CA LYS A 52 -8.78 9.21 -23.08
C LYS A 52 -7.87 10.02 -24.01
N ILE A 53 -6.72 9.46 -24.40
CA ILE A 53 -5.76 10.04 -25.36
C ILE A 53 -6.05 9.47 -26.75
#